data_AF-A0A813SRF7-F1
#
_entry.id   AF-A0A813SRF7-F1
#
_cell.length_a   1.000
_cell.length_b   1.000
_cell.length_c   1.000
_cell.angle_alpha   90.00
_cell.angle_beta   90.00
_cell.angle_gamma   90.00
#
_symmetry.space_group_name_H-M   'P 1'
#
loop_
_entity.id
_entity.type
_entity.pdbx_description
1 polymer ?
#
loop_
_entity_poly.entity_id
_entity_poly.type
_entity_poly.pdbx_seq_one_letter_code
_entity_poly.pdbx_strand_id
1 'polypeptide(L)'
;MSKPTESSYHKPESGPLSPTPNVIAHPPKYRNPTLEECIAAEKNESLSLRQRNLTDQDFEIVAYYAIQNNKRFTQLYLGQNQPGDKGAQHIANALRNNTTITILYLDQNQTKIGDKGAQYLADALRHNTALQMLSLYDNQIGDKGAQRIADALRSNAALTILYLDQNQIGNDGAQSLADALRNNKILTQMWLNENKIDDKGAEYLMDGLRNNTTLILLSVHENPISDEKHEQLRKQDDRLKF
;
A
#
# COMPACT_ATOMS: atom_id res chain seq x y z
N MET A 1 41.18 -52.14 44.73
CA MET A 1 42.45 -52.29 43.99
C MET A 1 42.43 -53.61 43.26
N SER A 2 42.36 -53.58 41.91
CA SER A 2 42.91 -54.55 40.95
C SER A 2 42.25 -54.35 39.57
N LYS A 3 43.09 -54.47 38.55
CA LYS A 3 42.97 -54.03 37.15
C LYS A 3 42.16 -55.01 36.24
N PRO A 4 41.92 -54.65 34.96
CA PRO A 4 40.95 -55.26 34.02
C PRO A 4 41.56 -56.31 33.06
N THR A 5 40.71 -57.05 32.32
CA THR A 5 41.03 -57.82 31.08
C THR A 5 39.73 -58.12 30.30
N GLU A 6 39.56 -57.60 29.07
CA GLU A 6 39.71 -58.29 27.75
C GLU A 6 38.68 -59.41 27.47
N SER A 7 37.76 -59.20 26.51
CA SER A 7 37.87 -59.54 25.07
C SER A 7 37.39 -60.97 24.76
N SER A 8 36.32 -61.12 23.99
CA SER A 8 36.27 -62.11 22.92
C SER A 8 35.15 -61.83 21.92
N TYR A 9 35.53 -61.98 20.65
CA TYR A 9 34.73 -61.93 19.44
C TYR A 9 33.78 -63.13 19.34
N HIS A 10 32.59 -62.92 18.74
CA HIS A 10 32.00 -63.86 17.78
C HIS A 10 30.94 -63.14 16.89
N LYS A 11 31.23 -63.06 15.58
CA LYS A 11 30.26 -63.04 14.45
C LYS A 11 30.00 -64.51 14.04
N PRO A 12 29.02 -64.88 13.18
CA PRO A 12 28.19 -64.08 12.26
C PRO A 12 26.68 -64.43 12.36
N GLU A 13 25.77 -63.75 11.66
CA GLU A 13 25.10 -64.37 10.50
C GLU A 13 24.51 -63.32 9.56
N SER A 14 24.91 -63.43 8.30
CA SER A 14 24.39 -62.70 7.15
C SER A 14 23.23 -63.48 6.54
N GLY A 15 22.00 -63.05 6.81
CA GLY A 15 20.84 -63.40 5.99
C GLY A 15 20.74 -62.47 4.77
N PRO A 16 20.25 -62.93 3.61
CA PRO A 16 20.15 -62.09 2.42
C PRO A 16 19.13 -60.96 2.67
N LEU A 17 19.59 -59.72 2.51
CA LEU A 17 18.70 -58.56 2.34
C LEU A 17 17.87 -58.81 1.08
N SER A 18 16.57 -59.04 1.27
CA SER A 18 15.60 -58.96 0.19
C SER A 18 15.71 -57.55 -0.45
N PRO A 19 15.72 -57.44 -1.79
CA PRO A 19 15.68 -56.13 -2.41
C PRO A 19 14.33 -55.50 -2.05
N THR A 20 14.35 -54.44 -1.24
CA THR A 20 13.18 -53.57 -1.10
C THR A 20 12.82 -53.07 -2.50
N PRO A 21 11.55 -53.15 -2.91
CA PRO A 21 11.14 -52.64 -4.21
C PRO A 21 11.52 -51.17 -4.31
N ASN A 22 12.19 -50.80 -5.40
CA ASN A 22 12.39 -49.43 -5.82
C ASN A 22 11.05 -48.69 -5.67
N VAL A 23 10.90 -47.90 -4.60
CA VAL A 23 9.85 -46.90 -4.53
C VAL A 23 10.27 -45.85 -5.52
N ILE A 24 9.71 -45.93 -6.72
CA ILE A 24 9.83 -44.92 -7.75
C ILE A 24 9.43 -43.61 -7.08
N ALA A 25 10.41 -42.74 -6.82
CA ALA A 25 10.15 -41.39 -6.36
C ALA A 25 9.28 -40.73 -7.44
N HIS A 26 7.98 -40.60 -7.18
CA HIS A 26 7.13 -39.79 -8.02
C HIS A 26 7.74 -38.38 -8.03
N PRO A 27 7.96 -37.77 -9.21
CA PRO A 27 8.46 -36.41 -9.28
C PRO A 27 7.53 -35.51 -8.45
N PRO A 28 8.06 -34.53 -7.70
CA PRO A 28 7.25 -33.72 -6.82
C PRO A 28 6.13 -33.08 -7.64
N LYS A 29 4.89 -33.40 -7.27
CA LYS A 29 3.68 -32.74 -7.79
C LYS A 29 3.93 -31.24 -7.72
N TYR A 30 3.69 -30.53 -8.82
CA TYR A 30 3.82 -29.08 -8.95
C TYR A 30 3.31 -28.38 -7.69
N ARG A 31 4.23 -27.93 -6.83
CA ARG A 31 3.86 -27.11 -5.66
C ARG A 31 3.55 -25.71 -6.15
N ASN A 32 2.56 -25.07 -5.55
CA ASN A 32 2.31 -23.66 -5.81
C ASN A 32 3.56 -22.85 -5.40
N PRO A 33 4.02 -21.91 -6.25
CA PRO A 33 5.18 -21.09 -5.93
C PRO A 33 4.92 -20.24 -4.70
N THR A 34 5.97 -20.00 -3.90
CA THR A 34 5.89 -19.08 -2.77
C THR A 34 5.72 -17.63 -3.25
N LEU A 35 5.38 -16.71 -2.33
CA LEU A 35 5.24 -15.30 -2.69
C LEU A 35 6.57 -14.71 -3.16
N GLU A 36 7.68 -15.08 -2.52
CA GLU A 36 9.05 -14.71 -2.92
C GLU A 36 9.37 -15.19 -4.33
N GLU A 37 9.03 -16.45 -4.63
CA GLU A 37 9.22 -17.04 -5.96
C GLU A 37 8.38 -16.32 -7.02
N CYS A 38 7.15 -15.93 -6.68
CA CYS A 38 6.30 -15.12 -7.56
C CYS A 38 6.92 -13.75 -7.86
N ILE A 39 7.42 -13.06 -6.83
CA ILE A 39 8.04 -11.73 -6.96
C ILE A 39 9.33 -11.84 -7.79
N ALA A 40 10.16 -12.85 -7.52
CA ALA A 40 11.42 -13.06 -8.23
C ALA A 40 11.21 -13.44 -9.70
N ALA A 41 10.14 -14.17 -10.01
CA ALA A 41 9.83 -14.60 -11.37
C ALA A 41 9.26 -13.48 -12.26
N GLU A 42 8.70 -12.41 -11.69
CA GLU A 42 8.16 -11.29 -12.46
C GLU A 42 9.28 -10.52 -13.17
N LYS A 43 9.21 -10.45 -14.51
CA LYS A 43 10.26 -9.84 -15.34
C LYS A 43 9.92 -8.42 -15.77
N ASN A 44 8.68 -7.98 -15.60
CA ASN A 44 8.24 -6.63 -15.93
C ASN A 44 8.64 -5.63 -14.83
N GLU A 45 8.45 -4.34 -15.12
CA GLU A 45 8.56 -3.25 -14.12
C GLU A 45 7.28 -3.10 -13.28
N SER A 46 6.19 -3.73 -13.71
CA SER A 46 4.93 -3.77 -13.00
C SER A 46 4.76 -5.13 -12.34
N LEU A 47 4.43 -5.13 -11.05
CA LEU A 47 4.08 -6.33 -10.31
C LEU A 47 2.66 -6.19 -9.74
N SER A 48 1.79 -7.13 -10.12
CA SER A 48 0.44 -7.24 -9.58
C SER A 48 0.33 -8.42 -8.62
N LEU A 49 -0.08 -8.12 -7.39
CA LEU A 49 -0.39 -9.09 -6.35
C LEU A 49 -1.82 -8.89 -5.83
N ARG A 50 -2.71 -8.32 -6.65
CA ARG A 50 -4.11 -8.09 -6.28
C ARG A 50 -4.87 -9.40 -6.04
N GLN A 51 -5.84 -9.39 -5.12
CA GLN A 51 -6.77 -10.50 -4.88
C GLN A 51 -6.08 -11.82 -4.49
N ARG A 52 -5.02 -11.76 -3.68
CA ARG A 52 -4.23 -12.93 -3.26
C ARG A 52 -4.40 -13.28 -1.79
N ASN A 53 -5.33 -12.64 -1.08
CA ASN A 53 -5.54 -12.79 0.37
C ASN A 53 -4.26 -12.57 1.18
N LEU A 54 -3.38 -11.67 0.72
CA LEU A 54 -2.13 -11.37 1.41
C LEU A 54 -2.40 -10.65 2.73
N THR A 55 -1.82 -11.15 3.81
CA THR A 55 -1.93 -10.63 5.18
C THR A 55 -0.87 -9.56 5.46
N ASP A 56 -0.86 -9.00 6.66
CA ASP A 56 0.23 -8.13 7.13
C ASP A 56 1.62 -8.78 7.01
N GLN A 57 1.72 -10.08 7.29
CA GLN A 57 2.98 -10.82 7.20
C GLN A 57 3.44 -10.98 5.76
N ASP A 58 2.52 -11.19 4.83
CA ASP A 58 2.85 -11.22 3.41
C ASP A 58 3.30 -9.84 2.90
N PHE A 59 2.75 -8.76 3.46
CA PHE A 59 3.18 -7.40 3.14
C PHE A 59 4.59 -7.08 3.64
N GLU A 60 5.06 -7.75 4.69
CA GLU A 60 6.48 -7.72 5.08
C GLU A 60 7.37 -8.35 3.99
N ILE A 61 6.95 -9.48 3.43
CA ILE A 61 7.66 -10.14 2.32
C ILE A 61 7.66 -9.24 1.08
N VAL A 62 6.51 -8.65 0.72
CA VAL A 62 6.42 -7.69 -0.39
C VAL A 62 7.32 -6.49 -0.17
N ALA A 63 7.31 -5.89 1.02
CA ALA A 63 8.15 -4.77 1.38
C ALA A 63 9.65 -5.10 1.19
N TYR A 64 10.07 -6.28 1.63
CA TYR A 64 11.47 -6.70 1.51
C TYR A 64 11.87 -7.03 0.06
N TYR A 65 11.13 -7.92 -0.61
CA TYR A 65 11.53 -8.44 -1.92
C TYR A 65 11.16 -7.53 -3.09
N ALA A 66 10.01 -6.84 -3.05
CA ALA A 66 9.54 -6.02 -4.16
C ALA A 66 9.95 -4.55 -4.05
N ILE A 67 10.11 -4.00 -2.84
CA ILE A 67 10.38 -2.56 -2.65
C ILE A 67 11.83 -2.30 -2.24
N GLN A 68 12.38 -3.02 -1.26
CA GLN A 68 13.74 -2.76 -0.76
C GLN A 68 14.81 -3.35 -1.70
N ASN A 69 14.67 -4.62 -2.05
CA ASN A 69 15.69 -5.41 -2.74
C ASN A 69 15.43 -5.60 -4.25
N ASN A 70 14.50 -4.83 -4.82
CA ASN A 70 14.24 -4.83 -6.25
C ASN A 70 14.28 -3.40 -6.78
N LYS A 71 15.08 -3.19 -7.82
CA LYS A 71 15.25 -1.89 -8.50
C LYS A 71 14.60 -1.83 -9.88
N ARG A 72 13.96 -2.92 -10.30
CA ARG A 72 13.23 -3.03 -11.56
C ARG A 72 11.79 -2.54 -11.41
N PHE A 73 11.14 -2.84 -10.28
CA PHE A 73 9.75 -2.45 -10.14
C PHE A 73 9.59 -0.94 -10.02
N THR A 74 8.64 -0.43 -10.79
CA THR A 74 8.18 0.96 -10.78
C THR A 74 6.69 1.05 -10.41
N GLN A 75 5.92 -0.03 -10.60
CA GLN A 75 4.48 -0.06 -10.35
C GLN A 75 4.09 -1.27 -9.51
N LEU A 76 3.39 -1.05 -8.40
CA LEU A 76 2.91 -2.11 -7.51
C LEU A 76 1.40 -2.04 -7.32
N TYR A 77 0.74 -3.17 -7.59
CA TYR A 77 -0.70 -3.32 -7.43
C TYR A 77 -0.98 -4.32 -6.32
N LEU A 78 -1.29 -3.81 -5.13
CA LEU A 78 -1.43 -4.60 -3.90
C LEU A 78 -2.87 -4.60 -3.35
N GLY A 79 -3.83 -4.04 -4.09
CA GLY A 79 -5.22 -3.94 -3.65
C GLY A 79 -5.97 -5.27 -3.55
N GLN A 80 -7.13 -5.27 -2.89
CA GLN A 80 -7.99 -6.43 -2.66
C GLN A 80 -7.28 -7.58 -1.91
N ASN A 81 -6.42 -7.21 -0.96
CA ASN A 81 -5.76 -8.12 -0.02
C ASN A 81 -6.24 -7.83 1.42
N GLN A 82 -5.48 -8.25 2.43
CA GLN A 82 -5.81 -8.11 3.84
C GLN A 82 -4.71 -7.40 4.68
N PRO A 83 -4.02 -6.36 4.18
CA PRO A 83 -3.17 -5.54 5.05
C PRO A 83 -4.01 -4.61 5.93
N GLY A 84 -3.77 -4.69 7.24
CA GLY A 84 -4.20 -3.67 8.20
C GLY A 84 -3.17 -2.56 8.32
N ASP A 85 -3.15 -1.90 9.48
CA ASP A 85 -2.17 -0.84 9.80
C ASP A 85 -0.72 -1.36 9.79
N LYS A 86 -0.48 -2.61 10.18
CA LYS A 86 0.85 -3.24 10.18
C LYS A 86 1.36 -3.52 8.76
N GLY A 87 0.54 -4.06 7.87
CA GLY A 87 0.89 -4.25 6.47
C GLY A 87 1.26 -2.92 5.81
N ALA A 88 0.48 -1.87 6.07
CA ALA A 88 0.81 -0.50 5.64
C ALA A 88 2.12 0.01 6.24
N GLN A 89 2.42 -0.32 7.51
CA GLN A 89 3.69 0.01 8.15
C GLN A 89 4.90 -0.63 7.43
N HIS A 90 4.81 -1.90 7.07
CA HIS A 90 5.88 -2.59 6.33
C HIS A 90 6.16 -1.90 4.98
N ILE A 91 5.10 -1.59 4.24
CA ILE A 91 5.22 -0.87 2.95
C ILE A 91 5.81 0.52 3.16
N ALA A 92 5.31 1.28 4.15
CA ALA A 92 5.82 2.62 4.47
C ALA A 92 7.33 2.62 4.79
N ASN A 93 7.77 1.69 5.63
CA ASN A 93 9.17 1.56 6.01
C ASN A 93 10.05 1.26 4.79
N ALA A 94 9.60 0.41 3.88
CA ALA A 94 10.32 0.11 2.65
C ALA A 94 10.33 1.29 1.66
N LEU A 95 9.23 2.04 1.55
CA LEU A 95 9.13 3.18 0.64
C LEU A 95 10.02 4.35 1.05
N ARG A 96 10.27 4.57 2.35
CA ARG A 96 11.00 5.76 2.85
C ARG A 96 12.28 6.07 2.06
N ASN A 97 13.04 5.04 1.69
CA ASN A 97 14.30 5.16 0.93
C ASN A 97 14.23 4.53 -0.47
N ASN A 98 13.05 4.08 -0.90
CA ASN A 98 12.88 3.55 -2.24
C ASN A 98 12.84 4.70 -3.26
N THR A 99 13.55 4.54 -4.37
CA THR A 99 13.69 5.55 -5.42
C THR A 99 13.16 5.08 -6.77
N THR A 100 12.50 3.92 -6.83
CA THR A 100 12.08 3.27 -8.09
C THR A 100 10.57 3.18 -8.24
N ILE A 101 9.83 2.95 -7.14
CA ILE A 101 8.38 2.83 -7.15
C ILE A 101 7.77 4.21 -7.36
N THR A 102 7.13 4.39 -8.51
CA THR A 102 6.42 5.61 -8.91
C THR A 102 4.91 5.47 -8.78
N ILE A 103 4.37 4.23 -8.83
CA ILE A 103 2.94 3.95 -8.73
C ILE A 103 2.69 2.88 -7.66
N LEU A 104 1.80 3.17 -6.73
CA LEU A 104 1.36 2.22 -5.70
C LEU A 104 -0.15 2.23 -5.52
N TYR A 105 -0.77 1.08 -5.70
CA TYR A 105 -2.17 0.84 -5.39
C TYR A 105 -2.33 -0.03 -4.13
N LEU A 106 -3.01 0.51 -3.13
CA LEU A 106 -3.33 -0.14 -1.86
C LEU A 106 -4.86 -0.16 -1.63
N ASP A 107 -5.63 -0.40 -2.69
CA ASP A 107 -7.09 -0.21 -2.68
C ASP A 107 -7.87 -1.40 -2.12
N GLN A 108 -9.08 -1.14 -1.63
CA GLN A 108 -10.11 -2.16 -1.36
C GLN A 108 -9.58 -3.32 -0.49
N ASN A 109 -8.68 -3.02 0.44
CA ASN A 109 -8.11 -4.02 1.32
C ASN A 109 -9.13 -4.38 2.41
N GLN A 110 -9.31 -5.68 2.66
CA GLN A 110 -10.42 -6.20 3.47
C GLN A 110 -10.31 -5.80 4.95
N THR A 111 -9.09 -5.81 5.50
CA THR A 111 -8.80 -5.48 6.91
C THR A 111 -8.64 -3.99 7.16
N LYS A 112 -8.59 -3.19 6.09
CA LYS A 112 -8.55 -1.73 6.08
C LYS A 112 -7.29 -1.15 6.73
N ILE A 113 -6.65 -0.23 6.00
CA ILE A 113 -5.43 0.45 6.46
C ILE A 113 -5.73 1.40 7.63
N GLY A 114 -6.88 2.09 7.57
CA GLY A 114 -7.34 3.03 8.59
C GLY A 114 -6.40 4.23 8.81
N ASP A 115 -6.75 5.06 9.79
CA ASP A 115 -5.97 6.28 10.13
C ASP A 115 -4.51 5.98 10.51
N LYS A 116 -4.28 4.88 11.22
CA LYS A 116 -2.95 4.52 11.70
C LYS A 116 -2.05 4.03 10.57
N GLY A 117 -2.58 3.22 9.65
CA GLY A 117 -1.84 2.85 8.45
C GLY A 117 -1.59 4.05 7.53
N ALA A 118 -2.57 4.96 7.38
CA ALA A 118 -2.41 6.21 6.66
C ALA A 118 -1.31 7.10 7.27
N GLN A 119 -1.19 7.13 8.61
CA GLN A 119 -0.10 7.83 9.29
C GLN A 119 1.28 7.27 8.88
N TYR A 120 1.47 5.94 8.87
CA TYR A 120 2.75 5.36 8.46
C TYR A 120 3.10 5.71 7.02
N LEU A 121 2.13 5.60 6.11
CA LEU A 121 2.30 5.97 4.71
C LEU A 121 2.65 7.46 4.56
N ALA A 122 1.97 8.35 5.30
CA ALA A 122 2.28 9.77 5.31
C ALA A 122 3.71 10.05 5.83
N ASP A 123 4.15 9.36 6.88
CA ASP A 123 5.52 9.49 7.38
C ASP A 123 6.56 9.05 6.35
N ALA A 124 6.25 8.04 5.52
CA ALA A 124 7.11 7.65 4.40
C ALA A 124 7.10 8.69 3.26
N LEU A 125 5.93 9.23 2.92
CA LEU A 125 5.77 10.24 1.87
C LEU A 125 6.56 11.52 2.16
N ARG A 126 6.79 11.91 3.42
CA ARG A 126 7.63 13.08 3.74
C ARG A 126 9.07 12.95 3.21
N HIS A 127 9.56 11.73 3.05
CA HIS A 127 10.94 11.46 2.65
C HIS A 127 11.05 10.87 1.24
N ASN A 128 10.01 10.16 0.79
CA ASN A 128 10.03 9.53 -0.52
C ASN A 128 9.93 10.59 -1.64
N THR A 129 10.87 10.53 -2.57
CA THR A 129 11.00 11.46 -3.70
C THR A 129 10.68 10.84 -5.07
N ALA A 130 10.22 9.59 -5.09
CA ALA A 130 9.96 8.84 -6.33
C ALA A 130 8.47 8.54 -6.56
N LEU A 131 7.68 8.36 -5.51
CA LEU A 131 6.28 7.96 -5.59
C LEU A 131 5.44 9.13 -6.13
N GLN A 132 4.93 8.96 -7.34
CA GLN A 132 4.15 9.95 -8.08
C GLN A 132 2.64 9.72 -7.94
N MET A 133 2.24 8.46 -7.75
CA MET A 133 0.84 8.10 -7.60
C MET A 133 0.63 7.13 -6.45
N LEU A 134 -0.28 7.50 -5.56
CA LEU A 134 -0.71 6.66 -4.46
C LEU A 134 -2.23 6.54 -4.49
N SER A 135 -2.71 5.30 -4.46
CA SER A 135 -4.12 5.00 -4.32
C SER A 135 -4.41 4.31 -2.99
N LEU A 136 -5.32 4.91 -2.22
CA LEU A 136 -5.82 4.45 -0.92
C LEU A 136 -7.35 4.34 -0.93
N TYR A 137 -7.92 4.08 -2.10
CA TYR A 137 -9.34 3.86 -2.30
C TYR A 137 -9.88 2.79 -1.33
N ASP A 138 -11.01 3.05 -0.67
CA ASP A 138 -11.71 2.12 0.23
C ASP A 138 -10.84 1.49 1.34
N ASN A 139 -10.33 2.35 2.23
CA ASN A 139 -9.44 1.95 3.34
C ASN A 139 -9.86 2.45 4.72
N GLN A 140 -11.09 2.95 4.88
CA GLN A 140 -11.62 3.52 6.14
C GLN A 140 -10.71 4.59 6.78
N ILE A 141 -10.08 5.42 5.95
CA ILE A 141 -9.31 6.57 6.40
C ILE A 141 -10.28 7.68 6.81
N GLY A 142 -10.20 8.15 8.05
CA GLY A 142 -10.97 9.28 8.57
C GLY A 142 -10.17 10.58 8.56
N ASP A 143 -10.70 11.58 9.28
CA ASP A 143 -10.10 12.92 9.35
C ASP A 143 -8.67 12.92 9.89
N LYS A 144 -8.36 12.05 10.86
CA LYS A 144 -7.01 11.97 11.43
C LYS A 144 -6.00 11.42 10.42
N GLY A 145 -6.35 10.39 9.67
CA GLY A 145 -5.50 9.86 8.61
C GLY A 145 -5.34 10.87 7.47
N ALA A 146 -6.42 11.53 7.06
CA ALA A 146 -6.39 12.61 6.07
C ALA A 146 -5.49 13.77 6.51
N GLN A 147 -5.55 14.17 7.79
CA GLN A 147 -4.66 15.19 8.37
C GLN A 147 -3.19 14.77 8.27
N ARG A 148 -2.85 13.51 8.56
CA ARG A 148 -1.47 13.02 8.43
C ARG A 148 -0.99 13.07 6.99
N ILE A 149 -1.82 12.64 6.04
CA ILE A 149 -1.51 12.73 4.62
C ILE A 149 -1.31 14.19 4.20
N ALA A 150 -2.20 15.09 4.63
CA ALA A 150 -2.08 16.52 4.37
C ALA A 150 -0.77 17.11 4.92
N ASP A 151 -0.37 16.75 6.14
CA ASP A 151 0.90 17.18 6.72
C ASP A 151 2.10 16.73 5.86
N ALA A 152 2.05 15.52 5.29
CA ALA A 152 3.09 15.02 4.41
C ALA A 152 3.12 15.74 3.05
N LEU A 153 1.94 16.04 2.49
CA LEU A 153 1.81 16.77 1.22
C LEU A 153 2.45 18.16 1.28
N ARG A 154 2.48 18.83 2.44
CA ARG A 154 3.11 20.17 2.56
C ARG A 154 4.60 20.19 2.18
N SER A 155 5.31 19.07 2.35
CA SER A 155 6.74 18.96 2.06
C SER A 155 7.08 17.94 0.96
N ASN A 156 6.15 17.05 0.61
CA ASN A 156 6.39 16.07 -0.44
C ASN A 156 6.53 16.77 -1.81
N ALA A 157 7.59 16.41 -2.52
CA ALA A 157 7.98 17.03 -3.79
C ALA A 157 7.79 16.11 -5.02
N ALA A 158 7.10 14.98 -4.87
CA ALA A 158 7.02 13.94 -5.90
C ALA A 158 5.60 13.49 -6.26
N LEU A 159 4.68 13.47 -5.29
CA LEU A 159 3.34 12.92 -5.46
C LEU A 159 2.48 13.87 -6.28
N THR A 160 2.10 13.43 -7.47
CA THR A 160 1.29 14.18 -8.44
C THR A 160 -0.18 13.75 -8.44
N ILE A 161 -0.48 12.52 -8.03
CA ILE A 161 -1.84 11.95 -8.05
C ILE A 161 -2.11 11.21 -6.74
N LEU A 162 -3.24 11.51 -6.10
CA LEU A 162 -3.67 10.89 -4.87
C LEU A 162 -5.15 10.48 -4.95
N TYR A 163 -5.43 9.20 -4.75
CA TYR A 163 -6.79 8.68 -4.62
C TYR A 163 -7.12 8.37 -3.17
N LEU A 164 -8.19 9.00 -2.67
CA LEU A 164 -8.74 8.85 -1.32
C LEU A 164 -10.24 8.57 -1.36
N ASP A 165 -10.77 8.14 -2.51
CA ASP A 165 -12.18 7.83 -2.69
C ASP A 165 -12.66 6.71 -1.75
N GLN A 166 -13.96 6.66 -1.47
CA GLN A 166 -14.61 5.66 -0.61
C GLN A 166 -13.96 5.53 0.77
N ASN A 167 -13.60 6.65 1.40
CA ASN A 167 -13.09 6.68 2.76
C ASN A 167 -14.10 7.32 3.71
N GLN A 168 -13.68 7.70 4.92
CA GLN A 168 -14.52 8.32 5.94
C GLN A 168 -14.08 9.75 6.25
N ILE A 169 -13.51 10.44 5.25
CA ILE A 169 -13.00 11.79 5.39
C ILE A 169 -14.20 12.75 5.48
N GLY A 170 -14.28 13.49 6.57
CA GLY A 170 -15.26 14.54 6.79
C GLY A 170 -14.67 15.93 6.56
N ASN A 171 -15.35 16.94 7.11
CA ASN A 171 -14.99 18.34 6.92
C ASN A 171 -13.62 18.71 7.51
N ASP A 172 -13.22 18.10 8.64
CA ASP A 172 -11.94 18.40 9.30
C ASP A 172 -10.75 17.84 8.49
N GLY A 173 -10.91 16.65 7.91
CA GLY A 173 -9.95 16.07 6.98
C GLY A 173 -9.89 16.87 5.67
N ALA A 174 -11.04 17.28 5.13
CA ALA A 174 -11.12 18.16 3.97
C ALA A 174 -10.42 19.50 4.20
N GLN A 175 -10.62 20.11 5.38
CA GLN A 175 -9.91 21.33 5.78
C GLN A 175 -8.39 21.13 5.80
N SER A 176 -7.93 20.03 6.40
CA SER A 176 -6.51 19.71 6.47
C SER A 176 -5.89 19.56 5.08
N LEU A 177 -6.59 18.85 4.17
CA LEU A 177 -6.17 18.69 2.77
C LEU A 177 -6.17 20.03 2.03
N ALA A 178 -7.17 20.88 2.24
CA ALA A 178 -7.21 22.23 1.66
C ALA A 178 -6.02 23.09 2.12
N ASP A 179 -5.69 23.07 3.41
CA ASP A 179 -4.54 23.78 3.96
C ASP A 179 -3.20 23.31 3.35
N ALA A 180 -3.09 22.02 3.05
CA ALA A 180 -1.93 21.47 2.34
C ALA A 180 -1.88 21.94 0.89
N LEU A 181 -3.02 21.95 0.18
CA LEU A 181 -3.11 22.40 -1.21
C LEU A 181 -2.70 23.86 -1.40
N ARG A 182 -2.92 24.75 -0.43
CA ARG A 182 -2.47 26.15 -0.52
C ARG A 182 -0.95 26.26 -0.78
N ASN A 183 -0.17 25.35 -0.21
CA ASN A 183 1.29 25.38 -0.25
C ASN A 183 1.92 24.33 -1.18
N ASN A 184 1.26 23.18 -1.37
CA ASN A 184 1.77 22.16 -2.27
C ASN A 184 1.63 22.62 -3.73
N LYS A 185 2.75 22.61 -4.46
CA LYS A 185 2.84 23.00 -5.89
C LYS A 185 3.25 21.83 -6.79
N ILE A 186 2.86 20.62 -6.40
CA ILE A 186 3.30 19.37 -7.06
C ILE A 186 2.10 18.51 -7.42
N LEU A 187 1.16 18.35 -6.49
CA LEU A 187 -0.05 17.59 -6.69
C LEU A 187 -0.87 18.21 -7.82
N THR A 188 -1.27 17.36 -8.75
CA THR A 188 -2.06 17.71 -9.94
C THR A 188 -3.47 17.18 -9.86
N GLN A 189 -3.66 16.02 -9.21
CA GLN A 189 -4.97 15.38 -9.09
C GLN A 189 -5.19 14.84 -7.69
N MET A 190 -6.35 15.12 -7.12
CA MET A 190 -6.82 14.55 -5.86
C MET A 190 -8.26 14.09 -6.01
N TRP A 191 -8.53 12.86 -5.58
CA TRP A 191 -9.83 12.23 -5.68
C TRP A 191 -10.35 11.92 -4.27
N LEU A 192 -11.52 12.47 -3.94
CA LEU A 192 -12.18 12.39 -2.63
C LEU A 192 -13.63 11.93 -2.78
N ASN A 193 -13.97 11.20 -3.84
CA ASN A 193 -15.35 10.79 -4.06
C ASN A 193 -15.84 9.87 -2.94
N GLU A 194 -17.15 9.81 -2.71
CA GLU A 194 -17.77 8.88 -1.76
C GLU A 194 -17.15 8.97 -0.34
N ASN A 195 -16.98 10.19 0.15
CA ASN A 195 -16.54 10.49 1.51
C ASN A 195 -17.69 11.16 2.30
N LYS A 196 -17.39 11.79 3.43
CA LYS A 196 -18.35 12.45 4.33
C LYS A 196 -18.22 13.98 4.28
N ILE A 197 -17.82 14.53 3.14
CA ILE A 197 -17.55 15.96 2.94
C ILE A 197 -18.88 16.66 2.63
N ASP A 198 -19.35 17.54 3.51
CA ASP A 198 -20.55 18.32 3.23
C ASP A 198 -20.21 19.69 2.61
N ASP A 199 -21.21 20.55 2.50
CA ASP A 199 -21.09 21.93 2.00
C ASP A 199 -19.90 22.71 2.60
N LYS A 200 -19.67 22.56 3.91
CA LYS A 200 -18.58 23.25 4.62
C LYS A 200 -17.22 22.67 4.22
N GLY A 201 -17.13 21.35 4.11
CA GLY A 201 -15.90 20.70 3.64
C GLY A 201 -15.57 21.08 2.19
N ALA A 202 -16.58 21.17 1.33
CA ALA A 202 -16.44 21.63 -0.06
C ALA A 202 -15.97 23.10 -0.14
N GLU A 203 -16.47 23.97 0.73
CA GLU A 203 -15.98 25.35 0.85
C GLU A 203 -14.51 25.44 1.25
N TYR A 204 -14.07 24.60 2.19
CA TYR A 204 -12.65 24.53 2.55
C TYR A 204 -11.78 24.12 1.36
N LEU A 205 -12.18 23.07 0.65
CA LEU A 205 -11.48 22.61 -0.54
C LEU A 205 -11.40 23.71 -1.61
N MET A 206 -12.50 24.40 -1.87
CA MET A 206 -12.54 25.55 -2.78
C MET A 206 -11.58 26.67 -2.35
N ASP A 207 -11.53 27.00 -1.06
CA ASP A 207 -10.60 28.00 -0.55
C ASP A 207 -9.13 27.56 -0.69
N GLY A 208 -8.85 26.26 -0.52
CA GLY A 208 -7.54 25.66 -0.79
C GLY A 208 -7.09 25.81 -2.24
N LEU A 209 -8.04 25.78 -3.20
CA LEU A 209 -7.77 25.93 -4.63
C LEU A 209 -7.41 27.35 -5.05
N ARG A 210 -7.89 28.38 -4.35
CA ARG A 210 -7.74 29.81 -4.74
C ARG A 210 -6.30 30.22 -5.07
N ASN A 211 -5.32 29.68 -4.33
CA ASN A 211 -3.89 29.97 -4.52
C ASN A 211 -3.10 28.76 -5.04
N ASN A 212 -3.76 27.62 -5.28
CA ASN A 212 -3.13 26.47 -5.89
C ASN A 212 -3.19 26.60 -7.41
N THR A 213 -2.05 26.47 -8.09
CA THR A 213 -1.96 26.62 -9.55
C THR A 213 -1.53 25.32 -10.25
N THR A 214 -1.32 24.24 -9.50
CA THR A 214 -0.79 22.97 -10.03
C THR A 214 -1.84 21.87 -10.06
N LEU A 215 -2.78 21.90 -9.13
CA LEU A 215 -3.94 21.03 -9.14
C LEU A 215 -4.79 21.39 -10.34
N ILE A 216 -5.08 20.39 -11.16
CA ILE A 216 -5.92 20.48 -12.36
C ILE A 216 -7.28 19.78 -12.13
N LEU A 217 -7.36 18.90 -11.13
CA LEU A 217 -8.57 18.13 -10.82
C LEU A 217 -8.65 17.85 -9.31
N LEU A 218 -9.77 18.24 -8.71
CA LEU A 218 -10.20 17.85 -7.38
C LEU A 218 -11.60 17.25 -7.47
N SER A 219 -11.74 15.96 -7.26
CA SER A 219 -13.02 15.27 -7.41
C SER A 219 -13.69 15.01 -6.05
N VAL A 220 -14.96 15.38 -5.90
CA VAL A 220 -15.78 15.20 -4.68
C VAL A 220 -17.16 14.60 -4.98
N HIS A 221 -17.31 13.85 -6.07
CA HIS A 221 -18.55 13.17 -6.44
C HIS A 221 -19.07 12.30 -5.28
N GLU A 222 -20.39 12.14 -5.19
CA GLU A 222 -21.03 11.26 -4.21
C GLU A 222 -20.65 11.59 -2.75
N ASN A 223 -20.38 12.85 -2.46
CA ASN A 223 -20.28 13.39 -1.10
C ASN A 223 -21.58 14.11 -0.72
N PRO A 224 -21.90 14.26 0.58
CA PRO A 224 -23.12 14.94 1.05
C PRO A 224 -23.11 16.47 0.86
N ILE A 225 -22.83 16.93 -0.36
CA ILE A 225 -22.85 18.33 -0.78
C ILE A 225 -24.23 18.61 -1.40
N SER A 226 -24.89 19.68 -0.96
CA SER A 226 -26.18 20.09 -1.49
C SER A 226 -26.09 20.52 -2.95
N ASP A 227 -27.14 20.27 -3.73
CA ASP A 227 -27.22 20.71 -5.12
C ASP A 227 -27.02 22.23 -5.27
N GLU A 228 -27.54 23.01 -4.31
CA GLU A 228 -27.34 24.46 -4.25
C GLU A 228 -25.86 24.81 -4.11
N LYS A 229 -25.14 24.14 -3.19
CA LYS A 229 -23.72 24.37 -2.98
C LYS A 229 -22.89 23.94 -4.19
N HIS A 230 -23.20 22.79 -4.79
CA HIS A 230 -22.57 22.34 -6.02
C HIS A 230 -22.72 23.40 -7.13
N GLU A 231 -23.94 23.88 -7.38
CA GLU A 231 -24.23 24.90 -8.39
C GLU A 231 -23.48 26.22 -8.13
N GLN A 232 -23.31 26.58 -6.86
CA GLN A 232 -22.55 27.76 -6.44
C GLN A 232 -21.04 27.59 -6.68
N LEU A 233 -20.47 26.45 -6.29
CA LEU A 233 -19.02 26.22 -6.28
C LEU A 233 -18.47 25.94 -7.68
N ARG A 234 -19.18 25.19 -8.54
CA ARG A 234 -18.73 24.88 -9.91
C ARG A 234 -18.54 26.12 -10.80
N LYS A 235 -19.15 27.25 -10.43
CA LYS A 235 -19.00 28.55 -11.10
C LYS A 235 -17.75 29.32 -10.65
N GLN A 236 -17.18 28.97 -9.50
CA GLN A 236 -16.02 29.66 -8.92
C GLN A 236 -14.71 29.10 -9.44
N ASP A 237 -14.63 27.77 -9.57
CA ASP A 237 -13.46 27.06 -10.03
C ASP A 237 -13.90 25.75 -10.69
N ASP A 238 -13.51 25.54 -11.95
CA ASP A 238 -13.91 24.37 -12.72
C ASP A 238 -13.10 23.12 -12.36
N ARG A 239 -12.04 23.24 -11.55
CA ARG A 239 -11.21 22.11 -11.13
C ARG A 239 -11.88 21.27 -10.04
N LEU A 240 -12.79 21.84 -9.25
CA LEU A 240 -13.62 21.10 -8.30
C LEU A 240 -14.76 20.40 -9.06
N LYS A 241 -14.71 19.07 -9.13
CA LYS A 241 -15.67 18.21 -9.85
C LYS A 241 -16.61 17.53 -8.85
N PHE A 242 -17.89 17.48 -9.18
CA PHE A 242 -18.99 16.97 -8.35
C PHE A 242 -19.78 15.93 -9.12
#